data_AF-A0A8H4TRV6-F1
#
_entry.id   AF-A0A8H4TRV6-F1
#
_cell.length_a   1.000
_cell.length_b   1.000
_cell.length_c   1.000
_cell.angle_alpha   90.00
_cell.angle_beta   90.00
_cell.angle_gamma   90.00
#
_symmetry.space_group_name_H-M   'P 1'
#
loop_
_entity.id
_entity.type
_entity.pdbx_description
1 polymer ?
#
loop_
_entity_poly.entity_id
_entity_poly.type
_entity_poly.pdbx_seq_one_letter_code
_entity_poly.pdbx_strand_id
1 'polypeptide(L)'
;MCETKIWHRKCTSCSEVETVEYLDHNACKESHASDEKCTTVATTCPDESLEDTNSKYVCRSCRSDMYNRNVELQLKIMEERQQKNKENEGENNE
;
A
#
# COMPACT_ATOMS: atom_id res chain seq x y z
N MET A 1 -10.98 19.31 23.80
CA MET A 1 -11.24 19.57 22.38
C MET A 1 -10.72 18.36 21.61
N CYS A 2 -11.59 17.67 20.90
CA CYS A 2 -11.19 16.61 19.97
C CYS A 2 -10.41 17.24 18.80
N GLU A 3 -9.24 16.70 18.46
CA GLU A 3 -8.46 17.07 17.28
C GLU A 3 -8.27 15.86 16.37
N THR A 4 -8.62 15.99 15.09
CA THR A 4 -8.29 15.00 14.05
C THR A 4 -7.10 15.53 13.27
N LYS A 5 -6.00 14.77 13.27
CA LYS A 5 -4.82 15.12 12.47
C LYS A 5 -4.96 14.47 11.10
N ILE A 6 -4.87 15.27 10.05
CA ILE A 6 -4.82 14.77 8.67
C ILE A 6 -3.45 15.06 8.07
N TRP A 7 -2.90 14.11 7.32
CA TRP A 7 -1.72 14.34 6.51
C TRP A 7 -1.89 13.69 5.15
N HIS A 8 -1.07 14.12 4.21
CA HIS A 8 -1.11 13.65 2.84
C HIS A 8 0.14 12.80 2.57
N ARG A 9 -0.04 11.65 1.93
CA ARG A 9 1.06 10.83 1.44
C ARG A 9 0.93 10.63 -0.06
N LYS A 10 2.05 10.70 -0.77
CA LYS A 10 2.11 10.60 -2.23
C LYS A 10 2.61 9.23 -2.63
N CYS A 11 1.86 8.54 -3.49
CA CYS A 11 2.29 7.27 -4.05
C CYS A 11 3.54 7.48 -4.91
N THR A 12 4.61 6.77 -4.59
CA THR A 12 5.87 6.82 -5.35
C THR A 12 5.73 6.25 -6.76
N SER A 13 4.77 5.35 -7.00
CA SER A 13 4.56 4.71 -8.31
C SER A 13 3.67 5.52 -9.26
N CYS A 14 2.54 6.06 -8.80
CA CYS A 14 1.57 6.77 -9.66
C CYS A 14 1.44 8.27 -9.35
N SER A 15 2.16 8.80 -8.36
CA SER A 15 2.05 10.19 -7.91
C SER A 15 0.68 10.63 -7.35
N GLU A 16 -0.28 9.72 -7.23
CA GLU A 16 -1.56 10.01 -6.56
C GLU A 16 -1.35 10.32 -5.08
N VAL A 17 -2.13 11.28 -4.58
CA VAL A 17 -2.08 11.70 -3.18
C VAL A 17 -3.24 11.05 -2.42
N GLU A 18 -2.95 10.43 -1.30
CA GLU A 18 -3.93 9.89 -0.37
C GLU A 18 -3.94 10.73 0.91
N THR A 19 -5.15 11.08 1.37
CA THR A 19 -5.36 11.71 2.66
C THR A 19 -5.46 10.64 3.73
N VAL A 20 -4.67 10.77 4.79
CA VAL A 20 -4.69 9.87 5.93
C VAL A 20 -5.18 10.63 7.15
N GLU A 21 -6.18 10.05 7.82
CA GLU A 21 -6.74 10.57 9.05
C GLU A 21 -6.16 9.78 10.23
N TYR A 22 -5.57 10.48 11.20
CA TYR A 22 -5.14 9.92 12.47
C TYR A 22 -6.12 10.37 13.55
N LEU A 23 -6.89 9.42 14.08
CA LEU A 23 -7.61 9.60 15.33
C LEU A 23 -6.68 9.22 16.49
N ASP A 24 -6.33 10.18 17.33
CA ASP A 24 -5.68 9.87 18.60
C ASP A 24 -6.72 9.30 19.57
N HIS A 25 -6.79 7.97 19.65
CA HIS A 25 -7.71 7.28 20.53
C HIS A 25 -7.45 7.52 22.02
N ASN A 26 -6.26 7.99 22.42
CA ASN A 26 -6.01 8.33 23.83
C ASN A 26 -6.57 9.71 24.17
N ALA A 27 -6.58 10.66 23.23
CA ALA A 27 -7.24 11.95 23.39
C ALA A 27 -8.77 11.83 23.46
N CYS A 28 -9.36 10.82 22.80
CA CYS A 28 -10.82 10.61 22.77
C CYS A 28 -11.39 9.78 23.93
N LYS A 29 -10.58 9.28 24.89
CA LYS A 29 -11.09 8.43 25.99
C LYS A 29 -11.86 9.19 27.07
N GLU A 30 -11.81 10.52 27.12
CA GLU A 30 -12.52 11.32 28.12
C GLU A 30 -13.88 11.88 27.66
N SER A 31 -14.21 11.82 26.37
CA SER A 31 -15.47 12.40 25.86
C SER A 31 -16.52 11.33 25.60
N HIS A 32 -17.28 10.96 26.63
CA HIS A 32 -18.57 10.25 26.52
C HIS A 32 -19.70 11.14 25.96
N ALA A 33 -19.39 12.07 25.06
CA ALA A 33 -20.34 13.00 24.47
C ALA A 33 -20.26 12.91 22.94
N SER A 34 -21.21 12.18 22.36
CA SER A 34 -21.66 12.39 20.99
C SER A 34 -21.92 13.90 20.78
N ASP A 35 -21.35 14.47 19.72
CA ASP A 35 -21.47 15.87 19.25
C ASP A 35 -20.36 16.88 19.61
N GLU A 36 -19.19 16.45 20.10
CA GLU A 36 -18.03 17.36 20.08
C GLU A 36 -17.49 17.52 18.64
N LYS A 37 -17.66 18.72 18.06
CA LYS A 37 -17.04 19.14 16.81
C LYS A 37 -15.52 18.96 16.91
N CYS A 38 -15.00 17.88 16.34
CA CYS A 38 -13.57 17.64 16.28
C CYS A 38 -12.93 18.65 15.29
N THR A 39 -11.88 19.35 15.71
CA THR A 39 -11.18 20.29 14.83
C THR A 39 -10.18 19.53 13.97
N THR A 40 -10.29 19.68 12.65
CA THR A 40 -9.36 19.04 11.70
C THR A 40 -8.11 19.90 11.54
N VAL A 41 -6.94 19.34 11.84
CA VAL A 41 -5.65 20.01 11.71
C VAL A 41 -4.84 19.31 10.63
N ALA A 42 -4.47 20.03 9.58
CA ALA A 42 -3.56 19.53 8.55
C ALA A 42 -2.12 19.54 9.07
N THR A 43 -1.43 18.40 8.93
CA THR A 43 -0.04 18.19 9.36
C THR A 43 0.76 17.56 8.22
N THR A 44 2.10 17.74 8.24
CA THR A 44 3.02 17.20 7.23
C THR A 44 3.32 15.71 7.44
N CYS A 45 3.39 15.26 8.69
CA CYS A 45 3.36 13.86 9.14
C CYS A 45 3.19 13.90 10.66
N PRO A 46 2.22 13.20 11.28
CA PRO A 46 1.99 13.29 12.71
C PRO A 46 3.09 12.60 13.56
N ASP A 47 3.92 11.76 12.95
CA ASP A 47 4.95 10.95 13.63
C ASP A 47 6.22 10.85 12.78
N GLU A 48 7.37 11.26 13.31
CA GLU A 48 8.68 11.16 12.65
C GLU A 48 9.07 9.71 12.34
N SER A 49 8.63 8.75 13.15
CA SER A 49 8.89 7.32 12.89
C SER A 49 8.21 6.79 11.62
N LEU A 50 7.20 7.51 11.12
CA LEU A 50 6.49 7.18 9.89
C LEU A 50 7.06 7.89 8.66
N GLU A 51 8.08 8.73 8.79
CA GLU A 51 8.68 9.48 7.68
C GLU A 51 9.19 8.55 6.57
N ASP A 52 9.94 7.51 6.95
CA ASP A 52 10.44 6.49 6.02
C ASP A 52 9.30 5.71 5.34
N THR A 53 8.24 5.40 6.08
CA THR A 53 7.08 4.68 5.55
C THR A 53 6.29 5.54 4.57
N ASN A 54 6.16 6.84 4.86
CA ASN A 54 5.50 7.79 3.97
C ASN A 54 6.32 8.08 2.71
N SER A 55 7.65 8.19 2.83
CA SER A 55 8.53 8.45 1.67
C SER A 55 8.53 7.29 0.66
N LYS A 56 8.31 6.05 1.13
CA LYS A 56 8.23 4.84 0.30
C LYS A 56 6.80 4.39 0.05
N TYR A 57 5.81 5.24 0.30
CA TYR A 57 4.41 4.86 0.19
C TYR A 57 4.05 4.45 -1.24
N VAL A 58 3.32 3.33 -1.36
CA VAL A 58 2.73 2.84 -2.61
C VAL A 58 1.24 2.61 -2.37
N CYS A 59 0.40 3.23 -3.22
CA CYS A 59 -1.04 3.12 -3.08
C CYS A 59 -1.54 1.69 -3.26
N ARG A 60 -2.75 1.42 -2.76
CA ARG A 60 -3.36 0.08 -2.83
C ARG A 60 -3.44 -0.43 -4.27
N SER A 61 -3.86 0.42 -5.20
CA SER A 61 -3.97 0.06 -6.63
C SER A 61 -2.61 -0.36 -7.21
N CYS A 62 -1.57 0.46 -7.04
CA CYS A 62 -0.23 0.11 -7.54
C CYS A 62 0.35 -1.14 -6.87
N ARG A 63 0.09 -1.37 -5.58
CA ARG A 63 0.50 -2.62 -4.90
C ARG A 63 -0.19 -3.84 -5.52
N SER A 64 -1.48 -3.74 -5.80
CA SER A 64 -2.24 -4.80 -6.49
C SER A 64 -1.72 -5.03 -7.91
N ASP A 65 -1.43 -3.98 -8.68
CA ASP A 65 -0.88 -4.12 -10.03
C ASP A 65 0.49 -4.81 -10.05
N MET A 66 1.36 -4.45 -9.11
CA MET A 66 2.67 -5.11 -8.95
C MET A 66 2.51 -6.59 -8.61
N TYR A 67 1.57 -6.93 -7.73
CA TYR A 67 1.26 -8.32 -7.41
C TYR A 67 0.77 -9.10 -8.64
N ASN A 68 -0.19 -8.55 -9.38
CA ASN A 68 -0.73 -9.19 -10.58
C ASN A 68 0.36 -9.43 -11.63
N ARG A 69 1.22 -8.44 -11.89
CA ARG A 69 2.38 -8.60 -12.79
C ARG A 69 3.34 -9.70 -12.34
N ASN A 70 3.56 -9.84 -11.04
CA ASN A 70 4.40 -10.90 -10.50
C ASN A 70 3.76 -12.28 -10.74
N VAL A 71 2.46 -12.41 -10.47
CA VAL A 71 1.71 -13.65 -10.74
C VAL A 71 1.80 -14.03 -12.23
N GLU A 72 1.57 -13.08 -13.15
CA GLU A 72 1.70 -13.30 -14.59
C GLU A 72 3.13 -13.76 -14.98
N LEU A 73 4.16 -13.15 -14.38
CA LEU A 73 5.54 -13.54 -14.64
C LEU A 73 5.83 -14.96 -14.15
N GLN A 74 5.36 -15.35 -12.96
CA GLN A 74 5.53 -16.70 -12.43
C GLN A 74 4.85 -17.74 -13.31
N LEU A 75 3.65 -17.45 -13.82
CA LEU A 75 2.94 -18.32 -14.76
C LEU A 75 3.74 -18.52 -16.05
N LYS A 76 4.26 -17.44 -16.66
CA LYS A 76 5.09 -17.53 -17.86
C LYS A 76 6.36 -18.35 -17.63
N ILE A 77 7.05 -18.15 -16.51
CA ILE A 77 8.25 -18.94 -16.17
C ILE A 77 7.90 -20.44 -16.06
N MET A 78 6.75 -20.78 -15.48
CA MET A 78 6.30 -22.16 -15.36
C MET A 78 5.98 -22.77 -16.73
N GLU A 79 5.27 -22.04 -17.61
CA GLU A 79 4.95 -22.46 -18.97
C GLU A 79 6.21 -22.69 -19.81
N GLU A 80 7.17 -21.76 -19.78
CA GLU A 80 8.44 -21.89 -20.50
C GLU A 80 9.25 -23.11 -20.02
N ARG A 81 9.24 -23.41 -18.72
CA ARG A 81 9.89 -24.61 -18.18
C ARG A 81 9.22 -25.89 -18.67
N GLN A 82 7.89 -25.92 -18.70
CA GLN A 82 7.14 -27.07 -19.20
C GLN A 82 7.41 -27.31 -20.69
N GLN A 83 7.49 -26.24 -21.48
CA GLN A 83 7.76 -26.34 -22.91
C GLN A 83 9.18 -26.85 -23.17
N LYS A 84 10.19 -26.31 -22.49
CA LYS A 84 11.58 -26.81 -22.57
C LYS A 84 11.70 -28.29 -22.20
N ASN A 85 10.96 -28.74 -21.19
CA ASN A 85 10.98 -30.15 -20.81
C ASN A 85 10.38 -31.05 -21.90
N LYS A 86 9.30 -30.62 -22.56
CA LYS A 86 8.70 -31.37 -23.69
C LYS A 86 9.61 -31.39 -24.91
N GLU A 87 10.27 -30.28 -25.22
CA GLU A 87 11.25 -30.20 -26.31
C GLU A 87 12.43 -31.15 -26.06
N ASN A 88 12.97 -31.17 -24.84
CA ASN A 88 14.04 -32.10 -24.44
C ASN A 88 13.59 -33.58 -24.44
N GLU A 89 12.32 -33.88 -24.14
CA GLU A 89 11.78 -35.25 -24.24
C GLU A 89 11.60 -35.70 -25.69
N GLY A 90 11.34 -34.78 -26.63
CA GLY A 90 11.29 -35.06 -28.06
C GLY A 90 12.67 -35.37 -28.65
N GLU A 91 13.68 -34.58 -28.30
CA GLU A 91 15.06 -34.76 -28.80
C GLU A 91 15.78 -36.00 -28.26
N ASN A 92 15.40 -36.52 -27.09
CA ASN A 92 15.99 -37.76 -26.53
C ASN A 92 15.33 -39.05 -27.08
N ASN A 93 14.28 -38.94 -27.91
CA ASN A 93 13.56 -40.08 -28.48
C ASN A 93 13.72 -40.22 -30.01
N GLU A 94 14.55 -39.38 -30.65
CA GLU A 94 15.03 -39.52 -32.05
C GLU A 94 16.48 -40.06 -32.08
#